data_AF-A0A8J6YTH7-F1
#
_entry.id   AF-A0A8J6YTH7-F1
#
_cell.length_a   1.000
_cell.length_b   1.000
_cell.length_c   1.000
_cell.angle_alpha   90.00
_cell.angle_beta   90.00
_cell.angle_gamma   90.00
#
_symmetry.space_group_name_H-M   'P 1'
#
loop_
_entity.id
_entity.type
_entity.pdbx_description
1 polymer ?
#
loop_
_entity_poly.entity_id
_entity_poly.type
_entity_poly.pdbx_seq_one_letter_code
_entity_poly.pdbx_strand_id
1 'polypeptide(L)'
;MPRLVQVTSGSNASARVSKILEEPRALIALLGGFEIVVHGWRKVKVKRGGKAMRWEPRIVPVNAEDFNLCLYPQHPRSPVLLVPSTPSPMQPA
;
A
#
# COMPACT_ATOMS: atom_id res chain seq x y z
N MET A 1 8.28 12.59 9.82
CA MET A 1 7.02 12.58 9.06
C MET A 1 5.93 11.92 9.90
N PRO A 2 4.67 12.35 9.81
CA PRO A 2 3.57 11.68 10.49
C PRO A 2 3.37 10.26 9.94
N ARG A 3 3.13 9.29 10.83
CA ARG A 3 3.03 7.87 10.48
C ARG A 3 1.64 7.32 10.79
N LEU A 4 1.01 6.74 9.79
CA LEU A 4 -0.25 6.00 9.88
C LEU A 4 0.07 4.52 10.08
N VAL A 5 -0.28 4.00 11.26
CA VAL A 5 -0.01 2.61 11.64
C VAL A 5 -1.31 1.82 11.63
N GLN A 6 -1.33 0.70 10.92
CA GLN A 6 -2.38 -0.30 11.02
C GLN A 6 -1.81 -1.56 11.66
N VAL A 7 -2.42 -2.01 12.75
CA VAL A 7 -2.02 -3.24 13.44
C VAL A 7 -3.01 -4.35 13.10
N THR A 8 -2.48 -5.52 12.76
CA THR A 8 -3.28 -6.71 12.46
C THR A 8 -2.99 -7.81 13.47
N SER A 9 -3.98 -8.62 13.78
CA SER A 9 -3.81 -9.84 14.56
C SER A 9 -3.39 -10.99 13.65
N GLY A 10 -2.37 -11.77 14.06
CA GLY A 10 -1.93 -12.96 13.34
C GLY A 10 -1.38 -12.67 11.93
N SER A 11 -1.84 -13.44 10.93
CA SER A 11 -1.28 -13.46 9.57
C SER A 11 -1.95 -12.49 8.57
N ASN A 12 -2.80 -11.57 9.04
CA ASN A 12 -3.68 -10.75 8.17
C ASN A 12 -3.03 -9.49 7.56
N ALA A 13 -1.71 -9.36 7.65
CA ALA A 13 -1.00 -8.18 7.16
C ALA A 13 -1.21 -7.96 5.64
N SER A 14 -1.17 -9.01 4.83
CA SER A 14 -1.36 -8.91 3.37
C SER A 14 -2.75 -8.41 2.99
N ALA A 15 -3.80 -8.97 3.60
CA ALA A 15 -5.18 -8.53 3.38
C ALA A 15 -5.39 -7.06 3.78
N ARG A 16 -4.67 -6.57 4.80
CA ARG A 16 -4.70 -5.17 5.18
C ARG A 16 -3.99 -4.29 4.16
N VAL A 17 -2.86 -4.72 3.62
CA VAL A 17 -2.16 -4.02 2.53
C VAL A 17 -3.07 -3.90 1.31
N SER A 18 -3.73 -4.97 0.87
CA SER A 18 -4.68 -4.91 -0.26
C SER A 18 -5.77 -3.86 -0.05
N LYS A 19 -6.38 -3.82 1.14
CA LYS A 19 -7.38 -2.80 1.48
C LYS A 19 -6.85 -1.36 1.48
N ILE A 20 -5.57 -1.18 1.80
CA ILE A 20 -4.93 0.15 1.76
C ILE A 20 -4.68 0.55 0.30
N LEU A 21 -4.25 -0.38 -0.56
CA LEU A 21 -4.05 -0.13 -1.99
C LEU A 21 -5.36 0.14 -2.73
N GLU A 22 -6.48 -0.43 -2.26
CA GLU A 22 -7.83 -0.16 -2.77
C GLU A 22 -8.41 1.20 -2.35
N GLU A 23 -7.82 1.88 -1.36
CA GLU A 23 -8.32 3.15 -0.82
C GLU A 23 -7.60 4.36 -1.46
N PRO A 24 -8.25 5.17 -2.31
CA PRO A 24 -7.59 6.28 -3.01
C PRO A 24 -7.00 7.34 -2.07
N ARG A 25 -7.58 7.52 -0.88
CA ARG A 25 -7.07 8.48 0.11
C ARG A 25 -5.71 8.07 0.68
N ALA A 26 -5.36 6.78 0.64
CA ALA A 26 -4.05 6.32 1.07
C ALA A 26 -2.93 6.84 0.16
N LEU A 27 -3.16 6.88 -1.16
CA LEU A 27 -2.22 7.49 -2.10
C LEU A 27 -2.06 8.99 -1.84
N ILE A 28 -3.15 9.71 -1.60
CA ILE A 28 -3.12 11.14 -1.27
C ILE A 28 -2.30 11.37 0.01
N ALA A 29 -2.47 10.54 1.04
CA ALA A 29 -1.70 10.63 2.27
C ALA A 29 -0.19 10.42 2.02
N LEU A 30 0.19 9.41 1.23
CA LEU A 30 1.58 9.15 0.87
C LEU A 30 2.20 10.33 0.10
N LEU A 31 1.49 10.88 -0.89
CA LEU A 31 1.93 12.06 -1.64
C LEU A 31 2.00 13.33 -0.76
N GLY A 32 1.15 13.40 0.27
CA GLY A 32 1.16 14.45 1.29
C GLY A 32 2.28 14.31 2.33
N GLY A 33 3.18 13.33 2.19
CA GLY A 33 4.31 13.12 3.08
C GLY A 33 4.01 12.33 4.36
N PHE A 34 2.90 11.59 4.39
CA PHE A 34 2.65 10.59 5.43
C PHE A 34 3.36 9.28 5.10
N GLU A 35 3.76 8.56 6.14
CA GLU A 35 4.22 7.18 6.02
C GLU A 35 3.08 6.22 6.41
N ILE A 36 2.86 5.18 5.62
CA ILE A 36 1.88 4.13 5.95
C ILE A 36 2.63 2.84 6.24
N VAL A 37 2.39 2.26 7.42
CA VAL A 37 2.96 0.97 7.81
C VAL A 37 1.90 0.01 8.34
N VAL A 38 2.02 -1.25 7.94
CA VAL A 38 1.19 -2.35 8.46
C VAL A 38 2.04 -3.23 9.37
N HIS A 39 1.61 -3.35 10.62
CA HIS A 39 2.21 -4.25 11.60
C HIS A 39 1.42 -5.56 11.64
N GLY A 40 2.09 -6.62 11.20
CA GLY A 40 1.66 -8.01 11.38
C GLY A 40 2.52 -8.72 12.42
N TRP A 41 2.19 -9.98 12.65
CA TRP A 41 2.94 -10.85 13.56
C TRP A 41 3.34 -12.11 12.82
N ARG A 42 4.58 -12.55 13.02
CA ARG A 42 5.06 -13.85 12.52
C ARG A 42 5.61 -14.67 13.67
N LYS A 43 5.37 -15.98 13.64
CA LYS A 43 6.04 -16.91 14.55
C LYS A 43 7.40 -17.28 13.96
N VAL A 44 8.46 -17.13 14.74
CA VAL A 44 9.80 -17.59 14.37
C VAL A 44 10.33 -18.56 15.42
N LYS A 45 11.18 -19.50 14.97
CA LYS A 45 11.89 -20.39 15.88
C LYS A 45 12.99 -19.62 16.60
N VAL A 46 13.10 -19.83 17.92
CA VAL A 46 14.16 -19.20 18.73
C VAL A 46 15.55 -19.70 18.32
N LYS A 47 15.66 -20.99 17.96
CA LYS A 47 16.88 -21.63 17.46
C LYS A 47 16.54 -22.54 16.28
N ARG A 48 17.42 -22.60 15.28
CA ARG A 48 17.30 -23.55 14.16
C ARG A 48 17.24 -24.99 14.71
N GLY A 49 16.22 -25.74 14.33
CA GLY A 49 15.98 -27.12 14.82
C GLY A 49 15.26 -27.25 16.16
N GLY A 50 15.04 -26.16 16.91
CA GLY A 50 14.28 -26.18 18.16
C GLY A 50 12.76 -26.16 17.98
N LYS A 51 12.03 -26.47 19.06
CA LYS A 51 10.55 -26.40 19.12
C LYS A 51 10.03 -25.06 19.67
N ALA A 52 10.85 -24.30 20.41
CA ALA A 52 10.45 -23.03 20.99
C ALA A 52 10.20 -21.96 19.91
N MET A 53 9.05 -21.29 20.01
CA MET A 53 8.61 -20.24 19.08
C MET A 53 8.49 -18.91 19.83
N ARG A 54 8.87 -17.81 19.15
CA ARG A 54 8.56 -16.44 19.60
C ARG A 54 7.79 -15.71 18.51
N TRP A 55 6.98 -14.74 18.92
CA TRP A 55 6.34 -13.82 18.00
C TRP A 55 7.27 -12.65 17.72
N GLU A 56 7.45 -12.33 16.46
CA GLU A 56 8.16 -11.13 16.02
C GLU A 56 7.21 -10.24 15.22
N PRO A 57 7.30 -8.91 15.40
CA PRO A 57 6.59 -7.99 14.55
C PRO A 57 7.10 -8.10 13.12
N ARG A 58 6.18 -8.20 12.16
CA ARG A 58 6.43 -8.06 10.73
C ARG A 58 5.93 -6.68 10.33
N ILE A 59 6.84 -5.77 10.04
CA ILE A 59 6.52 -4.41 9.58
C ILE A 59 6.54 -4.43 8.05
N VAL A 60 5.44 -4.01 7.44
CA VAL A 60 5.29 -3.90 5.99
C VAL A 60 5.03 -2.43 5.66
N PRO A 61 6.00 -1.72 5.06
CA PRO A 61 5.76 -0.38 4.54
C PRO A 61 4.86 -0.45 3.30
N VAL A 62 4.02 0.57 3.11
CA VAL A 62 3.26 0.78 1.88
C VAL A 62 3.79 2.04 1.22
N ASN A 63 4.23 1.91 -0.04
CA ASN A 63 4.81 2.99 -0.83
C ASN A 63 3.87 3.41 -1.96
N ALA A 64 4.07 4.60 -2.51
CA ALA A 64 3.27 5.09 -3.64
C ALA A 64 3.41 4.20 -4.88
N GLU A 65 4.57 3.57 -5.07
CA GLU A 65 4.85 2.65 -6.18
C GLU A 65 3.98 1.39 -6.14
N ASP A 66 3.52 0.97 -4.95
CA ASP A 66 2.67 -0.21 -4.78
C ASP A 66 1.28 -0.01 -5.41
N PHE A 67 0.85 1.24 -5.64
CA PHE A 67 -0.42 1.57 -6.31
C PHE A 67 -0.35 1.38 -7.83
N ASN A 68 0.85 1.42 -8.44
CA ASN A 68 1.03 1.29 -9.89
C ASN A 68 0.84 -0.15 -10.39
N LEU A 69 0.97 -1.15 -9.51
CA LEU A 69 0.70 -2.55 -9.87
C LEU A 69 -0.81 -2.84 -10.08
N CYS A 70 -1.69 -1.92 -9.71
CA CYS A 70 -3.14 -2.02 -9.92
C CYS A 70 -3.64 -1.24 -11.16
N LEU A 71 -2.77 -0.57 -11.92
CA LEU A 71 -3.12 0.08 -13.18
C LEU A 71 -3.09 -0.89 -14.37
N TYR A 72 -3.89 -1.97 -14.30
CA TYR A 72 -4.44 -2.65 -15.48
C TYR A 72 -5.90 -3.03 -15.22
N PRO A 73 -6.76 -2.96 -16.26
CA PRO A 73 -8.13 -2.47 -16.13
C PRO A 73 -9.11 -3.60 -15.83
N GLN A 74 -9.74 -3.58 -14.67
CA GLN A 74 -11.17 -3.88 -14.47
C GLN A 74 -11.54 -3.50 -13.02
N HIS A 75 -11.66 -2.21 -12.70
CA HIS A 75 -12.30 -1.82 -11.43
C HIS A 75 -13.48 -0.88 -11.71
N PRO A 76 -14.74 -1.31 -11.46
CA PRO A 76 -15.95 -0.55 -11.83
C PRO A 76 -16.21 0.70 -10.96
N ARG A 77 -15.23 1.18 -10.20
CA ARG A 77 -15.38 2.31 -9.25
C ARG A 77 -14.23 3.31 -9.27
N SER A 78 -13.45 3.37 -10.33
CA SER A 78 -12.53 4.50 -10.49
C SER A 78 -13.35 5.71 -10.97
N PRO A 79 -13.49 6.81 -10.20
CA PRO A 79 -13.94 8.06 -10.78
C PRO A 79 -12.84 8.47 -11.74
N VAL A 80 -13.13 8.36 -13.04
CA VAL A 80 -12.30 8.93 -14.10
C VAL A 80 -12.22 10.41 -13.76
N LEU A 81 -11.11 10.85 -13.16
CA LEU A 81 -10.75 12.25 -13.21
C LEU A 81 -10.45 12.50 -14.69
N LEU A 82 -11.46 12.97 -15.40
CA LEU A 82 -11.34 13.56 -16.72
C LEU A 82 -10.36 14.72 -16.57
N VAL A 83 -9.08 14.46 -16.77
CA VAL A 83 -8.12 15.50 -17.07
C VAL A 83 -8.56 16.01 -18.46
N PRO A 84 -8.99 17.26 -18.61
CA PRO A 84 -9.23 17.80 -19.94
C PRO A 84 -7.89 17.75 -20.68
N SER A 85 -7.84 16.96 -21.75
CA SER A 85 -6.70 16.92 -22.66
C SER A 85 -6.49 18.33 -23.19
N THR A 86 -5.47 19.01 -22.72
CA THR A 86 -5.01 20.28 -23.27
C THR A 86 -4.77 20.05 -24.76
N PRO A 87 -5.42 20.78 -25.68
CA PRO A 87 -5.14 20.65 -27.10
C PRO A 87 -3.67 21.07 -27.34
N SER A 88 -2.91 20.16 -27.95
CA SER A 88 -1.52 20.37 -28.33
C SER A 88 -1.40 21.62 -29.20
N PRO A 89 -0.42 22.52 -28.98
CA PRO A 89 -0.23 23.67 -29.85
C PRO A 89 0.15 23.21 -31.25
N MET A 90 -0.71 23.57 -32.20
CA MET A 90 -0.54 23.39 -33.64
C MET A 90 0.80 24.01 -34.06
N GLN A 91 1.76 23.20 -34.52
CA GLN A 91 3.00 23.72 -35.06
C GLN A 91 2.72 24.45 -36.38
N PRO A 92 3.27 25.65 -36.61
CA PRO A 92 3.13 26.36 -37.87
C PRO A 92 3.88 25.63 -39.00
N ALA A 93 3.33 25.80 -40.21
CA ALA A 93 3.67 25.11 -41.46
C ALA A 93 5.10 25.33 -41.96
#